data_AF-A0A3D3YXY7-F1
#
_entry.id   AF-A0A3D3YXY7-F1
#
_cell.length_a   1.000
_cell.length_b   1.000
_cell.length_c   1.000
_cell.angle_alpha   90.00
_cell.angle_beta   90.00
_cell.angle_gamma   90.00
#
_symmetry.space_group_name_H-M   'P 1'
#
loop_
_entity.id
_entity.type
_entity.pdbx_description
1 polymer ?
#
loop_
_entity_poly.entity_id
_entity_poly.type
_entity_poly.pdbx_seq_one_letter_code
_entity_poly.pdbx_strand_id
1 'polypeptide(L)'
;MFARGRDLPFAVRAEGSVVWDADGRRYLDAAGGAIVVGIGHGDAGVAAAMAEQAALLAYAHGTKFTSEPLERYVAEVATLLPMDDARIYPVSGGSEAVETALKMARSYHLARGDDERNVIIGREGSYHGNTLGALDASGRRSLRTPYAPWLGRAAHVPAPYEYRCP
;
A
#
# COMPACT_ATOMS: atom_id res chain seq x y z
N MET A 1 5.88 -10.57 13.13
CA MET A 1 6.01 -11.03 14.52
C MET A 1 6.83 -9.99 15.27
N PHE A 2 6.23 -9.28 16.24
CA PHE A 2 7.00 -8.44 17.17
C PHE A 2 7.79 -9.40 18.08
N ALA A 3 9.01 -9.73 17.67
CA ALA A 3 9.84 -10.66 18.42
C ALA A 3 10.25 -10.02 19.76
N ARG A 4 9.84 -10.64 20.88
CA ARG A 4 10.52 -10.48 22.16
C ARG A 4 11.99 -10.86 21.93
N GLY A 5 12.92 -9.89 21.98
CA GLY A 5 14.35 -10.18 21.80
C GLY A 5 15.17 -9.12 21.06
N ARG A 6 14.54 -8.05 20.54
CA ARG A 6 15.26 -6.83 20.18
C ARG A 6 14.86 -5.71 21.12
N ASP A 7 15.82 -5.17 21.85
CA ASP A 7 15.67 -3.93 22.61
C ASP A 7 15.58 -2.76 21.62
N LEU A 8 14.39 -2.55 21.08
CA LEU A 8 14.08 -1.40 20.24
C LEU A 8 13.72 -0.20 21.13
N PRO A 9 14.12 1.04 20.75
CA PRO A 9 13.62 2.23 21.42
C PRO A 9 12.09 2.27 21.44
N PHE A 10 11.51 2.59 22.59
CA PHE A 10 10.06 2.66 22.75
C PHE A 10 9.56 4.04 22.31
N ALA A 11 9.01 4.16 21.11
CA ALA A 11 8.48 5.43 20.59
C ALA A 11 7.23 5.88 21.36
N VAL A 12 7.21 7.14 21.83
CA VAL A 12 6.12 7.69 22.66
C VAL A 12 5.49 8.97 22.10
N ARG A 13 6.20 9.68 21.22
CA ARG A 13 5.73 10.93 20.62
C ARG A 13 6.32 11.09 19.23
N ALA A 14 5.60 11.74 18.33
CA ALA A 14 6.13 12.20 17.05
C ALA A 14 5.46 13.50 16.63
N GLU A 15 6.20 14.36 15.92
CA GLU A 15 5.79 15.69 15.50
C GLU A 15 6.66 16.11 14.30
N GLY A 16 6.03 16.55 13.22
CA GLY A 16 6.74 16.87 11.98
C GLY A 16 7.54 15.65 11.51
N SER A 17 8.84 15.80 11.31
CA SER A 17 9.74 14.71 10.90
C SER A 17 10.54 14.12 12.07
N VAL A 18 10.07 14.23 13.32
CA VAL A 18 10.82 13.79 14.50
C VAL A 18 10.00 12.80 15.32
N VAL A 19 10.67 11.74 15.78
CA VAL A 19 10.13 10.74 16.72
C VAL A 19 10.92 10.83 18.02
N TRP A 20 10.25 10.71 19.17
CA TRP A 20 10.85 10.63 20.50
C TRP A 20 10.64 9.25 21.09
N ASP A 21 11.68 8.68 21.70
CA ASP A 21 11.54 7.50 22.56
C ASP A 21 11.20 7.87 24.02
N ALA A 22 10.92 6.85 24.83
CA ALA A 22 10.60 6.98 26.25
C ALA A 22 11.74 7.59 27.09
N ASP A 23 12.99 7.50 26.62
CA ASP A 23 14.16 8.10 27.27
C ASP A 23 14.35 9.58 26.86
N GLY A 24 13.48 10.10 25.99
CA GLY A 24 13.50 11.47 25.48
C GLY A 24 14.48 11.69 24.31
N ARG A 25 15.10 10.63 23.77
CA ARG A 25 15.97 10.75 22.59
C ARG A 25 15.15 11.08 21.36
N ARG A 26 15.74 11.90 20.49
CA ARG A 26 15.12 12.41 19.26
C ARG A 26 15.69 11.70 18.04
N TYR A 27 14.81 11.26 17.17
CA TYR A 27 15.14 10.58 15.92
C TYR A 27 14.55 11.38 14.77
N LEU A 28 15.39 11.73 13.79
CA LEU A 28 14.93 12.27 12.52
C LEU A 28 14.31 11.12 11.70
N ASP A 29 13.03 11.22 11.40
CA ASP A 29 12.35 10.37 10.43
C ASP A 29 12.61 10.91 9.02
N ALA A 30 13.75 10.51 8.45
CA ALA A 30 14.14 10.88 7.09
C ALA A 30 13.45 10.03 6.00
N ALA A 31 12.62 9.05 6.38
CA ALA A 31 11.98 8.12 5.46
C ALA A 31 10.45 8.25 5.42
N GLY A 32 9.84 8.95 6.38
CA GLY A 32 8.40 8.93 6.61
C GLY A 32 7.91 7.55 7.07
N GLY A 33 8.73 6.86 7.88
CA GLY A 33 8.52 5.47 8.29
C GLY A 33 8.61 4.51 7.11
N ALA A 34 7.50 3.84 6.78
CA ALA A 34 7.37 3.02 5.58
C ALA A 34 7.03 3.84 4.33
N ILE A 35 7.50 5.09 4.26
CA ILE A 35 7.19 6.07 3.19
C ILE A 35 5.69 6.47 3.21
N VAL A 36 5.10 6.55 4.41
CA VAL A 36 3.66 6.84 4.58
C VAL A 36 3.38 8.17 5.26
N VAL A 37 4.33 8.71 6.03
CA VAL A 37 4.13 9.94 6.80
C VAL A 37 4.65 11.16 6.01
N GLY A 38 4.00 11.42 4.87
CA GLY A 38 4.43 12.47 3.92
C GLY A 38 4.19 13.91 4.38
N ILE A 39 3.17 14.15 5.20
CA ILE A 39 2.82 15.48 5.73
C ILE A 39 3.40 15.75 7.14
N GLY A 40 4.20 14.81 7.66
CA GLY A 40 4.69 14.85 9.04
C GLY A 40 3.73 14.20 10.05
N HIS A 41 4.28 13.90 11.22
CA HIS A 41 3.57 13.31 12.35
C HIS A 41 2.79 14.37 13.13
N GLY A 42 1.67 13.96 13.74
CA GLY A 42 0.94 14.78 14.70
C GLY A 42 0.06 15.88 14.09
N ASP A 43 -0.39 15.72 12.84
CA ASP A 43 -1.31 16.67 12.22
C ASP A 43 -2.66 16.72 12.96
N ALA A 44 -2.92 17.85 13.62
CA ALA A 44 -4.12 18.06 14.43
C ALA A 44 -5.40 18.12 13.58
N GLY A 45 -5.30 18.56 12.32
CA GLY A 45 -6.43 18.62 11.40
C GLY A 45 -6.90 17.22 10.99
N VAL A 46 -5.95 16.34 10.63
CA VAL A 46 -6.24 14.93 10.34
C VAL A 46 -6.84 14.22 11.56
N ALA A 47 -6.24 14.42 12.74
CA ALA A 47 -6.75 13.81 13.97
C ALA A 47 -8.19 14.25 14.30
N ALA A 48 -8.47 15.56 14.17
CA ALA A 48 -9.82 16.10 14.39
C ALA A 48 -10.83 15.55 13.38
N ALA A 49 -10.49 15.55 12.08
CA ALA A 49 -11.37 15.04 11.03
C ALA A 49 -11.70 13.55 11.20
N MET A 50 -10.71 12.73 11.59
CA MET A 50 -10.92 11.32 11.90
C MET A 50 -11.87 11.14 13.10
N ALA A 51 -11.67 11.91 14.17
CA ALA A 51 -12.49 11.82 15.38
C ALA A 51 -13.93 12.25 15.13
N GLU A 52 -14.13 13.35 14.40
CA GLU A 52 -15.45 13.85 14.02
C GLU A 52 -16.21 12.83 13.17
N GLN A 53 -15.57 12.33 12.10
CA GLN A 53 -16.22 11.35 11.22
C GLN A 53 -16.55 10.05 11.97
N ALA A 54 -15.67 9.57 12.85
CA ALA A 54 -15.93 8.37 13.63
C ALA A 54 -17.13 8.53 14.59
N ALA A 55 -17.34 9.73 15.13
CA ALA A 55 -18.49 10.03 15.99
C ALA A 55 -19.82 10.09 15.22
N LEU A 56 -19.78 10.50 13.94
CA LEU A 56 -20.97 10.59 13.07
C LEU A 56 -21.32 9.26 12.40
N LEU A 57 -20.33 8.62 11.78
CA LEU A 57 -20.50 7.38 11.01
C LEU A 57 -19.14 6.68 10.88
N ALA A 58 -18.90 5.71 11.77
CA ALA A 58 -17.67 4.91 11.78
C ALA A 58 -17.57 3.93 10.61
N TYR A 59 -18.69 3.43 10.08
CA TYR A 59 -18.70 2.48 8.96
C TYR A 59 -20.04 2.48 8.21
N ALA A 60 -19.96 2.42 6.88
CA ALA A 60 -21.08 2.13 6.00
C ALA A 60 -20.65 1.11 4.94
N HIS A 61 -21.52 0.15 4.65
CA HIS A 61 -21.19 -0.93 3.71
C HIS A 61 -21.27 -0.42 2.26
N GLY A 62 -20.14 -0.39 1.56
CA GLY A 62 -19.99 0.21 0.23
C GLY A 62 -20.85 -0.41 -0.89
N THR A 63 -21.44 -1.60 -0.71
CA THR A 63 -22.39 -2.16 -1.70
C THR A 63 -23.81 -1.62 -1.57
N LYS A 64 -24.10 -0.85 -0.50
CA LYS A 64 -25.44 -0.33 -0.18
C LYS A 64 -25.44 1.17 0.05
N PHE A 65 -24.32 1.73 0.46
CA PHE A 65 -24.21 3.12 0.87
C PHE A 65 -22.96 3.75 0.29
N THR A 66 -23.06 5.04 0.01
CA THR A 66 -21.92 5.95 -0.10
C THR A 66 -21.91 6.91 1.09
N SER A 67 -20.88 7.74 1.20
CA SER A 67 -20.76 8.77 2.23
C SER A 67 -20.07 10.01 1.68
N GLU A 68 -20.37 11.18 2.25
CA GLU A 68 -19.74 12.44 1.85
C GLU A 68 -18.20 12.37 1.86
N PRO A 69 -17.52 11.81 2.89
CA PRO A 69 -16.07 11.67 2.86
C PRO A 69 -15.55 10.84 1.67
N LEU A 70 -16.27 9.76 1.30
CA LEU A 70 -15.89 8.91 0.17
C LEU A 70 -16.07 9.66 -1.15
N GLU A 71 -17.20 10.31 -1.37
CA GLU A 71 -17.48 11.06 -2.61
C GLU A 71 -16.49 12.22 -2.78
N ARG A 72 -16.19 12.95 -1.70
CA ARG A 72 -15.18 14.02 -1.72
C ARG A 72 -13.79 13.49 -2.01
N TYR A 73 -13.38 12.41 -1.35
CA TYR A 73 -12.09 11.74 -1.63
C TYR A 73 -11.98 11.35 -3.10
N VAL A 74 -13.00 10.71 -3.67
CA VAL A 74 -13.02 10.29 -5.08
C VAL A 74 -12.92 11.50 -6.00
N ALA A 75 -13.71 12.55 -5.76
CA ALA A 75 -13.73 13.76 -6.58
C ALA A 75 -12.37 14.49 -6.56
N GLU A 76 -11.77 14.66 -5.37
CA GLU A 76 -10.49 15.35 -5.21
C GLU A 76 -9.35 14.54 -5.85
N VAL A 77 -9.26 13.24 -5.59
CA VAL A 77 -8.20 12.39 -6.15
C VAL A 77 -8.32 12.25 -7.67
N ALA A 78 -9.54 12.18 -8.21
CA ALA A 78 -9.74 12.06 -9.66
C ALA A 78 -9.06 13.18 -10.44
N THR A 79 -9.03 14.41 -9.91
CA THR A 79 -8.37 15.56 -10.57
C THR A 79 -6.84 15.46 -10.65
N LEU A 80 -6.23 14.57 -9.87
CA LEU A 80 -4.78 14.36 -9.83
C LEU A 80 -4.32 13.24 -10.76
N LEU A 81 -5.25 12.43 -11.28
CA LEU A 81 -4.94 11.26 -12.09
C LEU A 81 -4.76 11.66 -13.56
N PRO A 82 -3.80 11.09 -14.29
CA PRO A 82 -3.53 11.42 -15.69
C PRO A 82 -4.52 10.70 -16.64
N MET A 83 -5.81 10.72 -16.31
CA MET A 83 -6.86 10.11 -17.12
C MET A 83 -8.21 10.77 -16.87
N ASP A 84 -9.01 10.86 -17.93
CA ASP A 84 -10.41 11.29 -17.84
C ASP A 84 -11.28 10.20 -17.19
N ASP A 85 -12.37 10.60 -16.54
CA ASP A 85 -13.37 9.70 -15.95
C ASP A 85 -12.81 8.61 -15.02
N ALA A 86 -11.77 8.94 -14.25
CA ALA A 86 -11.12 8.01 -13.34
C ALA A 86 -12.14 7.35 -12.38
N ARG A 87 -12.05 6.02 -12.27
CA ARG A 87 -12.82 5.23 -11.30
C ARG A 87 -11.90 4.79 -10.18
N ILE A 88 -12.28 5.10 -8.95
CA ILE A 88 -11.46 4.84 -7.76
C ILE A 88 -12.16 3.78 -6.92
N TYR A 89 -11.42 2.73 -6.57
CA TYR A 89 -11.86 1.67 -5.67
C TYR A 89 -10.96 1.66 -4.43
N PRO A 90 -11.41 2.24 -3.30
CA PRO A 90 -10.62 2.31 -2.07
C PRO A 90 -10.45 0.94 -1.43
N VAL A 91 -9.28 0.71 -0.83
CA VAL A 91 -8.92 -0.51 -0.08
C VAL A 91 -8.05 -0.12 1.11
N SER A 92 -7.83 -1.07 2.02
CA SER A 92 -7.20 -0.80 3.32
C SER A 92 -5.68 -0.66 3.23
N GLY A 93 -5.06 -1.02 2.10
CA GLY A 93 -3.63 -0.86 1.91
C GLY A 93 -3.11 -1.33 0.56
N GLY A 94 -1.81 -1.11 0.34
CA GLY A 94 -1.17 -1.35 -0.95
C GLY A 94 -1.20 -2.81 -1.43
N SER A 95 -1.15 -3.79 -0.51
CA SER A 95 -1.25 -5.21 -0.90
C SER A 95 -2.64 -5.53 -1.47
N GLU A 96 -3.71 -5.06 -0.82
CA GLU A 96 -5.09 -5.21 -1.32
C GLU A 96 -5.30 -4.48 -2.65
N ALA A 97 -4.65 -3.33 -2.82
CA ALA A 97 -4.70 -2.56 -4.07
C ALA A 97 -4.08 -3.37 -5.22
N VAL A 98 -2.94 -4.03 -4.97
CA VAL A 98 -2.30 -4.90 -5.96
C VAL A 98 -3.15 -6.13 -6.27
N GLU A 99 -3.72 -6.82 -5.28
CA GLU A 99 -4.65 -7.95 -5.53
C GLU A 99 -5.84 -7.50 -6.38
N THR A 100 -6.39 -6.32 -6.08
CA THR A 100 -7.50 -5.74 -6.84
C THR A 100 -7.09 -5.44 -8.28
N ALA A 101 -5.92 -4.84 -8.49
CA ALA A 101 -5.39 -4.55 -9.82
C ALA A 101 -5.14 -5.83 -10.64
N LEU A 102 -4.54 -6.86 -10.03
CA LEU A 102 -4.30 -8.16 -10.68
C LEU A 102 -5.62 -8.81 -11.12
N LYS A 103 -6.63 -8.80 -10.25
CA LYS A 103 -7.96 -9.34 -10.57
C LYS A 103 -8.66 -8.52 -11.64
N MET A 104 -8.57 -7.19 -11.59
CA MET A 104 -9.14 -6.30 -12.59
C MET A 104 -8.53 -6.55 -13.98
N ALA A 105 -7.20 -6.68 -14.07
CA ALA A 105 -6.52 -7.02 -15.32
C ALA A 105 -6.98 -8.39 -15.86
N ARG A 106 -7.10 -9.39 -14.99
CA ARG A 106 -7.61 -10.71 -15.39
C ARG A 106 -9.07 -10.64 -15.86
N SER A 107 -9.95 -9.95 -15.13
CA SER A 107 -11.35 -9.76 -15.50
C SER A 107 -11.51 -9.04 -16.84
N TYR A 108 -10.65 -8.06 -17.13
CA TYR A 108 -10.64 -7.37 -18.42
C TYR A 108 -10.38 -8.34 -19.59
N HIS A 109 -9.38 -9.21 -19.46
CA HIS A 109 -9.07 -10.19 -20.50
C HIS A 109 -10.16 -11.26 -20.66
N LEU A 110 -10.70 -11.77 -19.55
CA LEU A 110 -11.81 -12.71 -19.56
C LEU A 110 -13.06 -12.12 -20.24
N ALA A 111 -13.40 -10.87 -19.94
CA ALA A 111 -14.54 -10.19 -20.56
C ALA A 111 -14.42 -10.02 -22.08
N ARG A 112 -13.18 -10.09 -22.61
CA ARG A 112 -12.88 -10.05 -24.03
C ARG A 112 -12.69 -11.45 -24.66
N GLY A 113 -12.85 -12.53 -23.90
CA GLY A 113 -12.65 -13.90 -24.34
C GLY A 113 -11.19 -14.33 -24.50
N ASP A 114 -10.24 -13.62 -23.88
CA ASP A 114 -8.81 -13.96 -23.91
C ASP A 114 -8.39 -14.71 -22.63
N ASP A 115 -8.89 -15.94 -22.51
CA ASP A 115 -8.78 -16.76 -21.30
C ASP A 115 -7.33 -17.16 -20.98
N GLU A 116 -6.44 -17.13 -21.97
CA GLU A 116 -5.03 -17.49 -21.84
C GLU A 116 -4.16 -16.35 -21.29
N ARG A 117 -4.67 -15.10 -21.20
CA ARG A 117 -3.94 -13.97 -20.60
C ARG A 117 -3.92 -14.04 -19.08
N ASN A 118 -3.02 -14.84 -18.53
CA ASN A 118 -2.88 -15.09 -17.11
C ASN A 118 -1.48 -14.82 -16.54
N VAL A 119 -0.48 -14.55 -17.38
CA VAL A 119 0.90 -14.34 -16.94
C VAL A 119 1.06 -12.93 -16.36
N ILE A 120 1.54 -12.86 -15.13
CA ILE A 120 1.93 -11.61 -14.47
C ILE A 120 3.45 -11.47 -14.58
N ILE A 121 3.93 -10.30 -15.01
CA ILE A 121 5.35 -10.00 -15.12
C ILE A 121 5.73 -9.02 -14.00
N GLY A 122 6.45 -9.51 -13.01
CA GLY A 122 7.10 -8.72 -11.98
C GLY A 122 8.55 -8.38 -12.34
N ARG A 123 9.23 -7.63 -11.47
CA ARG A 123 10.65 -7.28 -11.63
C ARG A 123 11.47 -7.75 -10.45
N GLU A 124 12.70 -8.18 -10.68
CA GLU A 124 13.62 -8.50 -9.58
C GLU A 124 13.80 -7.31 -8.62
N GLY A 125 13.86 -7.57 -7.32
CA GLY A 125 14.02 -6.54 -6.28
C GLY A 125 12.79 -5.66 -6.00
N SER A 126 11.74 -5.74 -6.82
CA SER A 126 10.49 -4.98 -6.64
C SER A 126 9.70 -5.40 -5.39
N TYR A 127 8.86 -4.49 -4.90
CA TYR A 127 7.92 -4.74 -3.80
C TYR A 127 6.52 -4.29 -4.22
N HIS A 128 5.57 -5.23 -4.16
CA HIS A 128 4.17 -5.02 -4.50
C HIS A 128 3.22 -5.36 -3.35
N GLY A 129 3.74 -5.79 -2.20
CA GLY A 129 2.94 -6.13 -1.02
C GLY A 129 3.27 -7.50 -0.45
N ASN A 130 2.45 -7.96 0.48
CA ASN A 130 2.69 -9.19 1.25
C ASN A 130 1.47 -10.13 1.33
N THR A 131 0.39 -9.85 0.60
CA THR A 131 -0.65 -10.86 0.29
C THR A 131 -0.12 -11.83 -0.77
N LEU A 132 -0.76 -12.98 -0.97
CA LEU A 132 -0.17 -14.06 -1.78
C LEU A 132 0.11 -13.65 -3.23
N GLY A 133 -0.85 -13.01 -3.92
CA GLY A 133 -0.67 -12.54 -5.30
C GLY A 133 0.29 -11.35 -5.39
N ALA A 134 0.20 -10.42 -4.44
CA ALA A 134 1.11 -9.28 -4.37
C ALA A 134 2.56 -9.68 -4.09
N LEU A 135 2.78 -10.66 -3.19
CA LEU A 135 4.09 -11.23 -2.90
C LEU A 135 4.61 -12.02 -4.09
N ASP A 136 3.74 -12.74 -4.80
CA ASP A 136 4.12 -13.44 -6.02
C ASP A 136 4.52 -12.48 -7.14
N ALA A 137 3.87 -11.32 -7.28
CA ALA A 137 4.32 -10.28 -8.21
C ALA A 137 5.63 -9.61 -7.76
N SER A 138 5.88 -9.50 -6.46
CA SER A 138 7.10 -8.89 -5.89
C SER A 138 8.38 -9.65 -6.25
N GLY A 139 9.52 -8.96 -6.39
CA GLY A 139 10.81 -9.58 -6.72
C GLY A 139 11.83 -9.65 -5.58
N ARG A 140 11.49 -9.23 -4.37
CA ARG A 140 12.39 -9.33 -3.20
C ARG A 140 12.51 -10.78 -2.71
N ARG A 141 13.60 -11.45 -3.10
CA ARG A 141 13.89 -12.85 -2.75
C ARG A 141 13.71 -13.16 -1.26
N SER A 142 14.25 -12.35 -0.36
CA SER A 142 14.16 -12.59 1.09
C SER A 142 12.73 -12.65 1.63
N LEU A 143 11.80 -11.90 1.04
CA LEU A 143 10.38 -11.94 1.42
C LEU A 143 9.66 -13.14 0.79
N ARG A 144 10.06 -13.55 -0.42
CA ARG A 144 9.45 -14.65 -1.16
C ARG A 144 9.89 -16.03 -0.66
N THR A 145 11.18 -16.21 -0.34
CA THR A 145 11.79 -17.52 -0.06
C THR A 145 11.00 -18.37 0.94
N PRO A 146 10.51 -17.84 2.07
CA PRO A 146 9.74 -18.64 3.03
C PRO A 146 8.44 -19.22 2.47
N TYR A 147 7.89 -18.63 1.42
CA TYR A 147 6.60 -18.96 0.84
C TYR A 147 6.71 -19.57 -0.56
N ALA A 148 7.93 -19.84 -1.05
CA ALA A 148 8.17 -20.28 -2.42
C ALA A 148 7.25 -21.44 -2.91
N PRO A 149 6.92 -22.46 -2.08
CA PRO A 149 5.97 -23.51 -2.49
C PRO A 149 4.53 -23.04 -2.78
N TRP A 150 4.14 -21.85 -2.34
CA TRP A 150 2.81 -21.26 -2.58
C TRP A 150 2.80 -20.20 -3.68
N LEU A 151 3.97 -19.87 -4.22
CA LEU A 151 4.18 -18.86 -5.25
C LEU A 151 4.43 -19.53 -6.62
N GLY A 152 4.62 -18.72 -7.67
CA GLY A 152 5.05 -19.23 -8.98
C GLY A 152 4.08 -18.97 -10.14
N ARG A 153 3.10 -18.09 -9.97
CA ARG A 153 2.22 -17.61 -11.06
C ARG A 153 2.82 -16.42 -11.81
N ALA A 154 3.63 -15.62 -11.13
CA ALA A 154 4.34 -14.51 -11.77
C ALA A 154 5.71 -14.94 -12.32
N ALA A 155 6.07 -14.41 -13.48
CA ALA A 155 7.43 -14.40 -14.00
C ALA A 155 8.14 -13.10 -13.60
N HIS A 156 9.47 -13.11 -13.53
CA HIS A 156 10.26 -11.92 -13.17
C HIS A 156 11.29 -11.59 -14.24
N VAL A 157 11.39 -10.31 -14.57
CA VAL A 157 12.43 -9.76 -15.44
C VAL A 157 13.45 -8.94 -14.64
N PRO A 158 14.65 -8.68 -15.17
CA PRO A 158 15.65 -7.86 -14.49
C PRO A 158 15.13 -6.46 -14.08
N ALA A 159 15.65 -5.97 -12.96
CA ALA A 159 15.43 -4.61 -12.50
C ALA A 159 16.02 -3.59 -13.50
N PRO A 160 15.44 -2.37 -13.64
CA PRO A 160 15.98 -1.34 -14.51
C PRO A 160 17.11 -0.62 -13.76
N TYR A 161 18.18 -1.35 -13.45
CA TYR A 161 19.24 -0.83 -12.60
C TYR A 161 20.50 -0.61 -13.43
N GLU A 162 20.59 0.57 -14.04
CA GLU A 162 21.65 0.94 -14.99
C GLU A 162 23.06 0.73 -14.43
N TYR A 163 23.29 1.09 -13.16
CA TYR A 163 24.56 0.85 -12.47
C TYR A 163 24.96 -0.65 -12.38
N ARG A 164 24.02 -1.56 -12.62
CA ARG A 164 24.22 -3.02 -12.65
C ARG A 164 23.91 -3.63 -14.03
N CYS A 165 23.82 -2.82 -15.08
CA CYS A 165 23.75 -3.33 -16.44
C CYS A 165 25.04 -4.11 -16.79
N PRO A 166 24.95 -5.16 -17.62
CA PRO A 166 26.11 -5.92 -18.10
C PRO A 166 27.15 -5.06 -18.82
#